data_AF-A8CYC9-F1
#
_entry.id   AF-A8CYC9-F1
#
_cell.length_a   1.000
_cell.length_b   1.000
_cell.length_c   1.000
_cell.angle_alpha   90.00
_cell.angle_beta   90.00
_cell.angle_gamma   90.00
#
_symmetry.space_group_name_H-M   'P 1'
#
loop_
_entity.id
_entity.type
_entity.pdbx_description
1 polymer ?
#
loop_
_entity_poly.entity_id
_entity_poly.type
_entity_poly.pdbx_seq_one_letter_code
_entity_poly.pdbx_strand_id
1 'polypeptide(L)'
;EFPPVSKLDPKVYGDHTSSIKASHIEKNLEGLTVQKALKENKLFILDHHDALMPYLRRINSGSNKIYASRTLLLLKDDGTL
;
A
#
# COMPACT_ATOMS: atom_id res chain seq x y z
N GLU A 1 -3.47 9.48 -2.49
CA GLU A 1 -4.50 9.03 -3.44
C GLU A 1 -4.76 7.54 -3.25
N PHE A 2 -5.89 7.03 -3.75
CA PHE A 2 -6.23 5.60 -3.64
C PHE A 2 -6.75 5.07 -4.99
N PRO A 3 -6.32 3.88 -5.43
CA PRO A 3 -5.33 3.01 -4.77
C PRO A 3 -3.92 3.62 -4.82
N PRO A 4 -2.97 3.16 -3.97
CA PRO A 4 -1.59 3.60 -4.04
C PRO A 4 -0.96 3.28 -5.40
N VAL A 5 -0.18 4.21 -5.94
CA VAL A 5 0.43 4.11 -7.28
C VAL A 5 1.95 4.03 -7.15
N SER A 6 2.57 3.13 -7.94
CA SER A 6 4.04 3.04 -8.07
C SER A 6 4.56 3.98 -9.14
N LYS A 7 5.78 4.47 -8.95
CA LYS A 7 6.52 5.32 -9.91
C LYS A 7 7.53 4.53 -10.74
N LEU A 8 7.63 3.22 -10.53
CA LEU A 8 8.55 2.35 -11.24
C LEU A 8 8.15 2.15 -12.70
N ASP A 9 9.12 1.86 -13.57
CA ASP A 9 8.85 1.58 -14.98
C ASP A 9 8.19 0.19 -15.14
N PRO A 10 6.94 0.11 -15.65
CA PRO A 10 6.26 -1.17 -15.86
C PRO A 10 6.95 -2.07 -16.90
N LYS A 11 7.78 -1.52 -17.80
CA LYS A 11 8.58 -2.33 -18.74
C LYS A 11 9.68 -3.11 -18.03
N VAL A 12 10.16 -2.62 -16.89
CA VAL A 12 11.22 -3.25 -16.10
C VAL A 12 10.64 -4.18 -15.05
N TYR A 13 9.57 -3.75 -14.36
CA TYR A 13 9.04 -4.45 -13.18
C TYR A 13 7.70 -5.16 -13.41
N GLY A 14 7.15 -5.10 -14.63
CA GLY A 14 5.84 -5.66 -14.96
C GLY A 14 4.68 -4.79 -14.48
N ASP A 15 3.46 -5.32 -14.61
CA ASP A 15 2.26 -4.67 -14.06
C ASP A 15 2.33 -4.66 -12.53
N HIS A 16 2.37 -3.44 -11.98
CA HIS A 16 2.42 -3.17 -10.56
C HIS A 16 1.28 -2.24 -10.14
N THR A 17 0.19 -2.22 -10.92
CA THR A 17 -1.06 -1.59 -10.53
C THR A 17 -1.52 -2.20 -9.21
N SER A 18 -1.74 -1.35 -8.20
CA SER A 18 -2.14 -1.85 -6.89
C SER A 18 -3.45 -2.63 -6.97
N SER A 19 -3.44 -3.85 -6.43
CA SER A 19 -4.60 -4.73 -6.37
C SER A 19 -5.51 -4.45 -5.18
N ILE A 20 -5.16 -3.49 -4.32
CA ILE A 20 -5.97 -3.09 -3.16
C ILE A 20 -7.18 -2.31 -3.66
N LYS A 21 -8.37 -2.88 -3.48
CA LYS A 21 -9.66 -2.25 -3.81
C LYS A 21 -10.26 -1.60 -2.58
N ALA A 22 -11.12 -0.59 -2.78
CA ALA A 22 -11.83 0.06 -1.68
C ALA A 22 -12.63 -0.94 -0.84
N SER A 23 -13.33 -1.87 -1.50
CA SER A 23 -14.08 -2.95 -0.86
C SER A 23 -13.25 -3.88 0.03
N HIS A 24 -11.91 -3.94 -0.15
CA HIS A 24 -11.04 -4.73 0.72
C HIS A 24 -10.86 -4.07 2.09
N ILE A 25 -10.96 -2.74 2.18
CA ILE A 25 -10.62 -1.97 3.39
C ILE A 25 -11.82 -1.27 4.03
N GLU A 26 -12.92 -1.03 3.31
CA GLU A 26 -14.11 -0.28 3.78
C GLU A 26 -14.63 -0.74 5.15
N LYS A 27 -14.67 -2.06 5.40
CA LYS A 27 -15.13 -2.61 6.69
C LYS A 27 -14.26 -2.19 7.89
N ASN A 28 -13.03 -1.76 7.64
CA ASN A 28 -12.07 -1.35 8.66
C ASN A 28 -11.95 0.17 8.78
N LEU A 29 -12.80 0.95 8.08
CA LEU A 29 -12.73 2.42 8.06
C LEU A 29 -13.70 3.10 9.04
N GLU A 30 -14.18 2.40 10.07
CA GLU A 30 -15.09 2.96 11.09
C GLU A 30 -16.35 3.62 10.50
N GLY A 31 -16.88 3.02 9.43
CA GLY A 31 -18.06 3.53 8.71
C GLY A 31 -17.77 4.66 7.71
N LEU A 32 -16.50 5.07 7.55
CA LEU A 32 -16.08 6.02 6.52
C LEU A 32 -15.92 5.33 5.17
N THR A 33 -16.19 6.07 4.08
CA THR A 33 -15.74 5.67 2.75
C THR A 33 -14.26 5.99 2.58
N VAL A 34 -13.57 5.32 1.65
CA VAL A 34 -12.16 5.62 1.33
C VAL A 34 -11.96 7.10 1.01
N GLN A 35 -12.87 7.70 0.22
CA GLN A 35 -12.78 9.11 -0.17
C GLN A 35 -12.93 10.05 1.02
N LYS A 36 -13.81 9.72 1.98
CA LYS A 36 -13.98 10.51 3.20
C LYS A 36 -12.75 10.40 4.10
N ALA A 37 -12.22 9.18 4.30
CA ALA A 37 -11.00 8.97 5.07
C ALA A 37 -9.78 9.71 4.47
N LEU A 38 -9.66 9.78 3.14
CA LEU A 38 -8.63 10.58 2.48
C LEU A 38 -8.84 12.09 2.68
N LYS A 39 -10.06 12.59 2.48
CA LYS A 39 -10.40 14.01 2.64
C LYS A 39 -10.17 14.51 4.07
N GLU A 40 -10.41 13.65 5.05
CA GLU A 40 -10.19 13.93 6.48
C GLU A 40 -8.76 13.65 6.94
N ASN A 41 -7.84 13.29 6.03
CA ASN A 41 -6.44 12.93 6.34
C ASN A 41 -6.31 11.81 7.38
N LYS A 42 -7.21 10.83 7.34
CA LYS A 42 -7.22 9.66 8.23
C LYS A 42 -6.61 8.41 7.62
N LEU A 43 -6.42 8.33 6.31
CA LEU A 43 -5.83 7.15 5.65
C LEU A 43 -4.34 7.37 5.34
N PHE A 44 -3.48 6.63 6.02
CA PHE A 44 -2.02 6.68 5.91
C PHE A 44 -1.46 5.44 5.22
N ILE A 45 -0.22 5.52 4.75
CA ILE A 45 0.48 4.42 4.11
C ILE A 45 1.93 4.30 4.60
N LEU A 46 2.34 3.08 4.93
CA LEU A 46 3.74 2.68 5.00
C LEU A 46 4.08 1.96 3.68
N ASP A 47 4.74 2.67 2.77
CA ASP A 47 5.04 2.19 1.41
C ASP A 47 6.51 1.78 1.27
N HIS A 48 6.76 0.48 1.27
CA HIS A 48 8.07 -0.10 0.98
C HIS A 48 8.17 -0.68 -0.44
N HIS A 49 7.13 -0.53 -1.26
CA HIS A 49 7.09 -1.19 -2.56
C HIS A 49 8.18 -0.67 -3.48
N ASP A 50 8.17 0.63 -3.78
CA ASP A 50 9.09 1.20 -4.79
C ASP A 50 10.55 1.16 -4.31
N ALA A 51 10.76 1.27 -2.99
CA ALA A 51 12.07 1.20 -2.38
C ALA A 51 12.67 -0.23 -2.43
N LEU A 52 11.86 -1.28 -2.25
CA LEU A 52 12.36 -2.66 -2.17
C LEU A 52 12.26 -3.44 -3.49
N MET A 53 11.34 -3.08 -4.38
CA MET A 53 11.12 -3.80 -5.64
C MET A 53 12.40 -4.00 -6.48
N PRO A 54 13.31 -3.00 -6.61
CA PRO A 54 14.57 -3.19 -7.35
C PRO A 54 15.49 -4.30 -6.80
N TYR A 55 15.38 -4.59 -5.50
CA TYR A 55 16.23 -5.56 -4.81
C TYR A 55 15.58 -6.94 -4.66
N LEU A 56 14.27 -7.03 -4.89
CA LEU A 56 13.45 -8.18 -4.54
C LEU A 56 13.96 -9.47 -5.20
N ARG A 57 14.26 -9.43 -6.49
CA ARG A 57 14.79 -10.57 -7.24
C ARG A 57 16.15 -11.03 -6.71
N ARG A 58 17.04 -10.10 -6.40
CA ARG A 58 18.38 -10.40 -5.89
C ARG A 58 18.34 -11.01 -4.49
N ILE A 59 17.45 -10.51 -3.63
CA ILE A 59 17.31 -11.04 -2.26
C ILE A 59 16.65 -12.42 -2.31
N ASN A 60 15.62 -12.59 -3.14
CA ASN A 60 14.85 -13.83 -3.22
C ASN A 60 15.57 -14.96 -3.97
N SER A 61 16.65 -14.71 -4.71
CA SER A 61 17.47 -15.76 -5.31
C SER A 61 18.34 -16.53 -4.28
N GLY A 62 18.51 -15.99 -3.07
CA GLY A 62 19.18 -16.69 -1.97
C GLY A 62 18.23 -17.53 -1.12
N SER A 63 18.62 -17.81 0.13
CA SER A 63 17.76 -18.47 1.14
C SER A 63 16.65 -17.56 1.66
N ASN A 64 16.88 -16.24 1.69
CA ASN A 64 15.90 -15.26 2.17
C ASN A 64 14.71 -15.11 1.21
N LYS A 65 13.57 -14.67 1.75
CA LYS A 65 12.35 -14.36 0.99
C LYS A 65 11.72 -13.09 1.56
N ILE A 66 11.52 -12.09 0.70
CA ILE A 66 10.90 -10.81 1.05
C ILE A 66 9.82 -10.42 0.05
N TYR A 67 8.97 -9.48 0.48
CA TYR A 67 7.98 -8.80 -0.34
C TYR A 67 8.18 -7.29 -0.25
N ALA A 68 7.88 -6.58 -1.34
CA ALA A 68 7.88 -5.12 -1.38
C ALA A 68 6.49 -4.65 -0.94
N SER A 69 6.30 -4.55 0.38
CA SER A 69 4.97 -4.39 0.99
C SER A 69 4.44 -2.96 0.93
N ARG A 70 3.12 -2.85 0.96
CA ARG A 70 2.37 -1.61 1.23
C ARG A 70 1.38 -1.90 2.35
N THR A 71 1.38 -1.06 3.39
CA THR A 71 0.43 -1.18 4.50
C THR A 71 -0.38 0.10 4.59
N LEU A 72 -1.70 -0.02 4.53
CA LEU A 72 -2.63 1.08 4.76
C LEU A 72 -3.02 1.10 6.25
N LEU A 73 -3.06 2.29 6.84
CA LEU A 73 -3.33 2.54 8.25
C LEU A 73 -4.45 3.58 8.36
N LEU A 74 -5.36 3.40 9.32
CA LEU A 74 -6.44 4.35 9.58
C LEU A 74 -6.16 5.05 10.91
N LEU A 75 -6.14 6.38 10.92
CA LEU A 75 -6.22 7.17 12.14
C LEU A 75 -7.65 7.14 12.68
N LYS A 76 -7.80 6.41 13.79
CA LYS A 76 -9.06 6.24 14.52
C LYS A 76 -9.39 7.48 15.34
N ASP A 77 -10.64 7.55 15.78
CA ASP A 77 -11.13 8.65 16.61
C ASP A 77 -10.44 8.75 17.99
N ASP A 78 -9.89 7.64 18.49
CA ASP A 78 -9.10 7.61 19.73
C ASP A 78 -7.64 8.09 19.55
N GLY A 79 -7.25 8.48 18.33
CA GLY A 79 -5.92 8.98 18.00
C GLY A 79 -4.88 7.89 17.70
N THR A 80 -5.27 6.61 17.66
CA THR A 80 -4.38 5.49 17.30
C THR A 80 -4.43 5.14 15.80
N LEU A 81 -3.44 4.37 15.34
CA LEU A 81 -3.34 3.82 13.97
C LEU A 81 -3.68 2.33 13.92
#